data_AF-A0AAV1YR42-F1
#
_entry.id   AF-A0AAV1YR42-F1
#
_cell.length_a   1.000
_cell.length_b   1.000
_cell.length_c   1.000
_cell.angle_alpha   90.00
_cell.angle_beta   90.00
_cell.angle_gamma   90.00
#
_symmetry.space_group_name_H-M   'P 1'
#
loop_
_entity.id
_entity.type
_entity.pdbx_description
1 polymer ?
#
loop_
_entity_poly.entity_id
_entity_poly.type
_entity_poly.pdbx_seq_one_letter_code
_entity_poly.pdbx_strand_id
1 'polypeptide(L)'
;MFIKMFFVIFLASFLLLGWVRSEDCPYDRLSTQHTFCRKPNLSCNIHHSGVKKNYIEEILKVHNLYRSNIALGKETRAIGGSLPKASNMMQMVWDDKLAAIAQKWADNCVYQHDCNDCRSVDDFSVGQNIAYQDWLCSEQRCMDSITEAQLEPEWNKIIEDFYMEVADFDKSVVQKFHQNPGQVIGHFTQIIWAQSWRIGCGYTVFRTGMNYRRFYVCNYGPTGNIRDEPIYKAGNPCADCPINSCCGKSCKLKMEYPGLCKMKNPNTAPIYPRDLTGLIFNCDGDRDTSDCEAKVSGVDRWKFKSNLNGNYASIVLNGGEWSTVTFKHRISPSKDNFCVRIIFRKGPLKAGQPDQSHLKADFSPTGYLPVYMDLSMTSPVYVPFNLDLKWKAETKFNLTFSVENNASPQMLEIKEIIAYDGKCSSRTF
;
A
#
# COMPACT_ATOMS: atom_id res chain seq x y z
N MET A 1 33.33 67.44 7.73
CA MET A 1 33.93 66.58 8.78
C MET A 1 32.80 65.76 9.39
N PHE A 2 32.54 64.58 8.83
CA PHE A 2 31.51 63.64 9.31
C PHE A 2 32.18 62.66 10.28
N ILE A 3 31.74 62.63 11.54
CA ILE A 3 32.15 61.61 12.50
C ILE A 3 30.93 60.72 12.77
N LYS A 4 31.01 59.49 12.28
CA LYS A 4 30.03 58.41 12.53
C LYS A 4 30.22 57.89 13.96
N MET A 5 29.20 58.02 14.81
CA MET A 5 29.09 57.20 16.02
C MET A 5 28.49 55.85 15.65
N PHE A 6 29.26 54.78 15.87
CA PHE A 6 28.79 53.40 15.77
C PHE A 6 27.92 53.07 16.99
N PHE A 7 26.64 52.75 16.76
CA PHE A 7 25.85 52.00 17.72
C PHE A 7 26.19 50.51 17.58
N VAL A 8 26.81 49.94 18.62
CA VAL A 8 26.99 48.50 18.76
C VAL A 8 25.66 47.93 19.27
N ILE A 9 24.90 47.28 18.39
CA ILE A 9 23.72 46.50 18.77
C ILE A 9 24.21 45.10 19.15
N PHE A 10 24.21 44.79 20.45
CA PHE A 10 24.32 43.41 20.92
C PHE A 10 23.04 42.66 20.55
N LEU A 11 23.07 41.92 19.45
CA LEU A 11 22.07 40.89 19.14
C LEU A 11 22.33 39.71 20.07
N ALA A 12 21.57 39.64 21.16
CA ALA A 12 21.47 38.44 21.98
C ALA A 12 20.86 37.33 21.13
N SER A 13 21.71 36.43 20.63
CA SER A 13 21.29 35.19 20.01
C SER A 13 20.61 34.32 21.06
N PHE A 14 19.29 34.35 21.12
CA PHE A 14 18.52 33.28 21.77
C PHE A 14 18.71 32.01 20.95
N LEU A 15 19.70 31.22 21.34
CA LEU A 15 19.76 29.79 21.03
C LEU A 15 18.52 29.15 21.65
N LEU A 16 17.45 29.05 20.85
CA LEU A 16 16.43 28.03 21.07
C LEU A 16 17.09 26.68 20.80
N LEU A 17 17.85 26.19 21.78
CA LEU A 17 18.06 24.76 21.98
C LEU A 17 16.71 24.16 22.38
N GLY A 18 15.80 24.11 21.39
CA GLY A 18 14.66 23.22 21.44
C GLY A 18 15.24 21.82 21.52
N TRP A 19 15.07 21.20 22.68
CA TRP A 19 15.21 19.77 22.82
C TRP A 19 14.29 19.13 21.78
N VAL A 20 14.84 18.72 20.64
CA VAL A 20 14.18 17.81 19.73
C VAL A 20 14.06 16.52 20.51
N ARG A 21 12.90 16.32 21.17
CA ARG A 21 12.44 14.97 21.50
C ARG A 21 12.62 14.17 20.22
N SER A 22 13.38 13.07 20.30
CA SER A 22 13.38 12.02 19.29
C SER A 22 11.95 11.85 18.80
N GLU A 23 11.63 12.28 17.58
CA GLU A 23 10.28 12.12 17.03
C GLU A 23 9.95 10.63 17.10
N ASP A 24 8.83 10.29 17.75
CA ASP A 24 8.33 8.93 17.78
C ASP A 24 8.20 8.43 16.33
N CYS A 25 8.61 7.19 16.08
CA CYS A 25 8.58 6.62 14.74
C CYS A 25 7.13 6.59 14.22
N PRO A 26 6.84 7.21 13.04
CA PRO A 26 5.46 7.32 12.54
C PRO A 26 4.83 5.96 12.19
N TYR A 27 5.64 4.92 12.09
CA TYR A 27 5.22 3.57 11.72
C TYR A 27 5.37 2.55 12.88
N ASP A 28 5.54 3.02 14.12
CA ASP A 28 5.68 2.17 15.31
C ASP A 28 4.48 1.23 15.51
N ARG A 29 3.32 1.58 14.95
CA ARG A 29 2.13 0.73 14.92
C ARG A 29 2.27 -0.45 13.98
N LEU A 30 2.94 -0.28 12.85
CA LEU A 30 2.95 -1.26 11.75
C LEU A 30 3.96 -2.36 11.99
N SER A 31 5.16 -2.02 12.48
CA SER A 31 6.21 -3.00 12.73
C SER A 31 7.24 -2.47 13.74
N THR A 32 7.70 -3.35 14.64
CA THR A 32 8.83 -3.04 15.55
C THR A 32 10.16 -2.91 14.82
N GLN A 33 10.22 -3.41 13.58
CA GLN A 33 11.40 -3.37 12.72
C GLN A 33 11.18 -2.50 11.49
N HIS A 34 10.22 -1.58 11.54
CA HIS A 34 9.88 -0.75 10.40
C HIS A 34 11.11 -0.02 9.85
N THR A 35 11.36 -0.18 8.55
CA THR A 35 12.58 0.25 7.85
C THR A 35 12.87 1.73 8.06
N PHE A 36 11.85 2.58 7.99
CA PHE A 36 11.98 4.02 8.24
C PHE A 36 12.56 4.35 9.63
N CYS A 37 12.28 3.47 10.61
CA CYS A 37 12.55 3.70 12.02
C CYS A 37 13.80 2.97 12.51
N ARG A 38 14.46 2.23 11.62
CA ARG A 38 15.73 1.59 11.90
C ARG A 38 16.81 2.65 12.10
N LYS A 39 17.70 2.37 13.07
CA LYS A 39 18.93 3.13 13.23
C LYS A 39 19.81 2.93 11.98
N PRO A 40 20.60 3.95 11.58
CA PRO A 40 21.55 3.81 10.48
C PRO A 40 22.49 2.62 10.67
N ASN A 41 22.76 1.87 9.60
CA ASN A 41 23.77 0.83 9.60
C ASN A 41 25.16 1.48 9.51
N LEU A 42 25.83 1.65 10.66
CA LEU A 42 27.15 2.28 10.73
C LEU A 42 28.25 1.49 10.01
N SER A 43 28.01 0.21 9.70
CA SER A 43 28.94 -0.59 8.90
C SER A 43 28.78 -0.36 7.39
N CYS A 44 27.72 0.33 6.94
CA CYS A 44 27.62 0.72 5.55
C CYS A 44 28.49 1.94 5.26
N ASN A 45 29.56 1.73 4.49
CA ASN A 45 30.41 2.80 4.00
C ASN A 45 29.79 3.46 2.75
N ILE A 46 28.86 4.38 2.97
CA ILE A 46 28.14 5.12 1.91
C ILE A 46 29.06 6.21 1.32
N HIS A 47 29.19 6.20 0.00
CA HIS A 47 29.93 7.20 -0.77
C HIS A 47 29.03 8.19 -1.50
N HIS A 48 27.82 7.75 -1.89
CA HIS A 48 26.82 8.58 -2.53
C HIS A 48 25.44 8.03 -2.18
N SER A 49 24.44 8.89 -2.02
CA SER A 49 23.07 8.43 -1.78
C SER A 49 22.06 9.50 -2.16
N GLY A 50 20.80 9.06 -2.27
CA GLY A 50 19.67 9.91 -2.55
C GLY A 50 19.22 9.90 -4.00
N VAL A 51 17.99 10.38 -4.21
CA VAL A 51 17.36 10.48 -5.52
C VAL A 51 17.04 11.95 -5.80
N LYS A 52 17.78 12.54 -6.75
CA LYS A 52 17.61 13.93 -7.19
C LYS A 52 16.32 14.08 -8.02
N LYS A 53 15.82 15.31 -8.16
CA LYS A 53 14.57 15.61 -8.90
C LYS A 53 14.56 15.09 -10.35
N ASN A 54 15.67 15.26 -11.07
CA ASN A 54 15.79 14.75 -12.45
C ASN A 54 15.66 13.21 -12.51
N TYR A 55 16.16 12.50 -11.49
CA TYR A 55 15.99 11.04 -11.39
C TYR A 55 14.55 10.64 -11.09
N ILE A 56 13.84 11.40 -10.26
CA ILE A 56 12.41 11.19 -10.03
C ILE A 56 11.63 11.27 -11.36
N GLU A 57 11.92 12.29 -12.17
CA GLU A 57 11.30 12.48 -13.49
C GLU A 57 11.64 11.31 -14.45
N GLU A 58 12.90 10.87 -14.47
CA GLU A 58 13.35 9.71 -15.25
C GLU A 58 12.64 8.41 -14.84
N ILE A 59 12.65 8.08 -13.54
CA ILE A 59 12.00 6.90 -12.98
C ILE A 59 10.52 6.87 -13.36
N LEU A 60 9.79 7.96 -13.12
CA LEU A 60 8.37 8.06 -13.46
C LEU A 60 8.13 7.91 -14.96
N LYS A 61 8.97 8.53 -15.79
CA LYS A 61 8.84 8.49 -17.24
C LYS A 61 8.98 7.07 -17.77
N VAL A 62 10.01 6.34 -17.35
CA VAL A 62 10.26 4.97 -17.84
C VAL A 62 9.15 4.02 -17.39
N HIS A 63 8.77 4.04 -16.11
CA HIS A 63 7.68 3.21 -15.61
C HIS A 63 6.37 3.48 -16.36
N ASN A 64 5.99 4.74 -16.53
CA ASN A 64 4.75 5.09 -17.19
C ASN A 64 4.79 4.82 -18.70
N LEU A 65 5.95 4.92 -19.35
CA LEU A 65 6.11 4.52 -20.75
C LEU A 65 5.87 3.02 -20.93
N TYR A 66 6.50 2.19 -20.09
CA TYR A 66 6.30 0.74 -20.10
C TYR A 66 4.85 0.35 -19.82
N ARG A 67 4.23 0.95 -18.79
CA ARG A 67 2.82 0.72 -18.47
C ARG A 67 1.89 1.15 -19.61
N SER A 68 2.17 2.28 -20.27
CA SER A 68 1.39 2.74 -21.44
C SER A 68 1.53 1.78 -22.62
N ASN A 69 2.73 1.26 -22.89
CA ASN A 69 2.95 0.27 -23.94
C ASN A 69 2.17 -1.03 -23.67
N ILE A 70 2.16 -1.51 -22.43
CA ILE A 70 1.35 -2.66 -22.00
C ILE A 70 -0.14 -2.36 -22.18
N ALA A 71 -0.61 -1.22 -21.67
CA ALA A 71 -2.02 -0.84 -21.76
C ALA A 71 -2.51 -0.83 -23.21
N LEU A 72 -1.67 -0.35 -24.14
CA LEU A 72 -1.97 -0.28 -25.56
C LEU A 72 -1.79 -1.61 -26.31
N GLY A 73 -1.30 -2.66 -25.66
CA GLY A 73 -1.04 -3.97 -26.26
C GLY A 73 0.14 -3.98 -27.22
N LYS A 74 1.17 -3.15 -26.96
CA LYS A 74 2.37 -3.04 -27.81
C LYS A 74 3.48 -4.02 -27.43
N GLU A 75 3.37 -4.69 -26.28
CA GLU A 75 4.39 -5.62 -25.82
C GLU A 75 4.16 -7.01 -26.43
N THR A 76 5.18 -7.54 -27.11
CA THR A 76 5.11 -8.78 -27.91
C THR A 76 6.12 -9.83 -27.49
N ARG A 77 6.98 -9.56 -26.51
CA ARG A 77 8.10 -10.42 -26.09
C ARG A 77 7.72 -11.51 -25.10
N ALA A 78 6.50 -11.47 -24.55
CA ALA A 78 6.03 -12.47 -23.59
C ALA A 78 5.89 -13.87 -24.21
N ILE A 79 6.01 -14.89 -23.37
CA ILE A 79 5.70 -16.28 -23.75
C ILE A 79 4.21 -16.35 -24.10
N GLY A 80 3.92 -16.91 -25.29
CA GLY A 80 2.60 -16.89 -25.88
C GLY A 80 2.31 -15.65 -26.74
N GLY A 81 3.26 -14.75 -26.92
CA GLY A 81 3.20 -13.60 -27.83
C GLY A 81 2.66 -12.32 -27.18
N SER A 82 1.88 -11.55 -27.92
CA SER A 82 1.38 -10.24 -27.45
C SER A 82 0.61 -10.31 -26.14
N LEU A 83 0.94 -9.40 -25.24
CA LEU A 83 0.18 -9.20 -24.00
C LEU A 83 -1.17 -8.52 -24.31
N PRO A 84 -2.25 -8.90 -23.60
CA PRO A 84 -3.54 -8.26 -23.77
C PRO A 84 -3.47 -6.77 -23.40
N LYS A 85 -4.31 -5.96 -24.04
CA LYS A 85 -4.51 -4.55 -23.66
C LYS A 85 -5.05 -4.47 -22.24
N ALA A 86 -4.71 -3.41 -21.51
CA ALA A 86 -5.17 -3.20 -20.14
C ALA A 86 -6.26 -2.12 -20.09
N SER A 87 -7.40 -2.42 -19.47
CA SER A 87 -8.51 -1.47 -19.35
C SER A 87 -8.38 -0.51 -18.17
N ASN A 88 -7.59 -0.88 -17.15
CA ASN A 88 -7.54 -0.20 -15.85
C ASN A 88 -6.11 0.18 -15.40
N MET A 89 -5.14 0.24 -16.31
CA MET A 89 -3.74 0.51 -15.96
C MET A 89 -3.56 1.92 -15.41
N MET A 90 -3.17 2.07 -14.15
CA MET A 90 -2.96 3.38 -13.53
C MET A 90 -1.67 4.06 -14.00
N GLN A 91 -1.68 5.39 -14.11
CA GLN A 91 -0.45 6.16 -14.21
C GLN A 91 0.20 6.28 -12.82
N MET A 92 1.49 5.95 -12.72
CA MET A 92 2.28 6.10 -11.51
C MET A 92 2.61 7.58 -11.24
N VAL A 93 2.58 7.95 -9.97
CA VAL A 93 3.04 9.25 -9.43
C VAL A 93 4.00 9.01 -8.27
N TRP A 94 4.89 9.97 -8.04
CA TRP A 94 5.87 9.87 -6.97
C TRP A 94 5.22 9.95 -5.59
N ASP A 95 5.79 9.25 -4.62
CA ASP A 95 5.39 9.27 -3.22
C ASP A 95 6.62 9.38 -2.31
N ASP A 96 6.73 10.52 -1.62
CA ASP A 96 7.89 10.82 -0.78
C ASP A 96 7.98 9.91 0.45
N LYS A 97 6.85 9.39 0.96
CA LYS A 97 6.88 8.43 2.08
C LYS A 97 7.50 7.11 1.63
N LEU A 98 7.07 6.60 0.47
CA LEU A 98 7.64 5.39 -0.13
C LEU A 98 9.13 5.57 -0.44
N ALA A 99 9.51 6.73 -0.97
CA ALA A 99 10.88 7.06 -1.29
C ALA A 99 11.77 7.13 -0.04
N ALA A 100 11.28 7.74 1.04
CA ALA A 100 12.04 7.81 2.28
C ALA A 100 12.26 6.42 2.92
N ILE A 101 11.26 5.53 2.84
CA ILE A 101 11.40 4.12 3.27
C ILE A 101 12.40 3.39 2.38
N ALA A 102 12.29 3.54 1.06
CA ALA A 102 13.19 2.91 0.09
C ALA A 102 14.63 3.38 0.27
N GLN A 103 14.85 4.68 0.51
CA GLN A 103 16.16 5.25 0.77
C GLN A 103 16.76 4.73 2.07
N LYS A 104 15.96 4.64 3.15
CA LYS A 104 16.40 4.01 4.40
C LYS A 104 16.81 2.55 4.21
N TRP A 105 16.14 1.82 3.33
CA TRP A 105 16.54 0.46 2.99
C TRP A 105 17.83 0.42 2.16
N ALA A 106 17.95 1.31 1.18
CA ALA A 106 19.16 1.42 0.35
C ALA A 106 20.40 1.73 1.20
N ASP A 107 20.26 2.64 2.18
CA ASP A 107 21.31 3.01 3.14
C ASP A 107 21.65 1.89 4.15
N ASN A 108 20.87 0.80 4.19
CA ASN A 108 21.18 -0.37 4.99
C ASN A 108 22.19 -1.30 4.30
N CYS A 109 22.33 -1.21 2.96
CA CYS A 109 23.39 -1.84 2.17
C CYS A 109 23.40 -3.39 2.21
N VAL A 110 22.22 -4.00 2.39
CA VAL A 110 22.01 -5.45 2.41
C VAL A 110 21.15 -5.86 1.21
N TYR A 111 21.61 -6.83 0.42
CA TYR A 111 20.92 -7.27 -0.80
C TYR A 111 19.82 -8.26 -0.51
N GLN A 112 18.71 -7.74 -0.06
CA GLN A 112 17.50 -8.52 0.11
C GLN A 112 16.33 -7.55 0.18
N HIS A 113 15.13 -8.08 0.04
CA HIS A 113 13.97 -7.33 0.44
C HIS A 113 13.99 -7.13 1.96
N ASP A 114 13.56 -5.95 2.42
CA ASP A 114 13.08 -5.83 3.79
C ASP A 114 11.77 -6.61 3.97
N CYS A 115 11.35 -6.79 5.23
CA CYS A 115 10.11 -7.51 5.52
C CYS A 115 8.90 -6.72 5.00
N ASN A 116 7.83 -7.41 4.59
CA ASN A 116 6.64 -6.77 4.02
C ASN A 116 6.00 -5.74 4.98
N ASP A 117 5.92 -6.06 6.27
CA ASP A 117 5.39 -5.14 7.29
C ASP A 117 6.37 -4.01 7.62
N CYS A 118 7.67 -4.20 7.33
CA CYS A 118 8.72 -3.23 7.60
C CYS A 118 8.68 -2.03 6.65
N ARG A 119 8.05 -2.18 5.48
CA ARG A 119 7.90 -1.11 4.46
C ARG A 119 6.47 -0.65 4.26
N SER A 120 5.53 -1.20 5.02
CA SER A 120 4.11 -0.86 4.88
C SER A 120 3.83 0.57 5.33
N VAL A 121 2.81 1.19 4.77
CA VAL A 121 2.33 2.51 5.21
C VAL A 121 0.90 2.40 5.71
N ASP A 122 0.40 3.43 6.41
CA ASP A 122 -0.98 3.42 6.92
C ASP A 122 -2.03 3.25 5.82
N ASP A 123 -1.71 3.77 4.64
CA ASP A 123 -2.52 3.68 3.43
C ASP A 123 -2.68 2.22 2.98
N PHE A 124 -1.57 1.53 2.67
CA PHE A 124 -1.60 0.22 2.02
C PHE A 124 -0.30 -0.57 2.26
N SER A 125 -0.35 -1.87 1.98
CA SER A 125 0.85 -2.72 1.84
C SER A 125 1.69 -2.27 0.66
N VAL A 126 3.01 -2.47 0.74
CA VAL A 126 3.99 -1.91 -0.20
C VAL A 126 4.81 -3.04 -0.85
N GLY A 127 4.82 -3.04 -2.19
CA GLY A 127 5.67 -3.93 -2.99
C GLY A 127 7.06 -3.33 -3.18
N GLN A 128 8.03 -4.12 -3.67
CA GLN A 128 9.40 -3.64 -3.83
C GLN A 128 10.13 -4.34 -4.98
N ASN A 129 10.85 -3.55 -5.78
CA ASN A 129 11.89 -4.04 -6.68
C ASN A 129 13.25 -3.58 -6.16
N ILE A 130 14.26 -4.44 -6.26
CA ILE A 130 15.63 -4.12 -5.87
C ILE A 130 16.61 -4.53 -6.97
N ALA A 131 17.70 -3.77 -7.14
CA ALA A 131 18.77 -4.14 -8.05
C ALA A 131 20.14 -3.74 -7.50
N TYR A 132 21.16 -4.49 -7.91
CA TYR A 132 22.55 -4.16 -7.70
C TYR A 132 23.30 -4.02 -9.02
N GLN A 133 24.24 -3.07 -9.05
CA GLN A 133 25.33 -3.08 -10.01
C GLN A 133 26.64 -3.04 -9.23
N ASP A 134 27.44 -4.09 -9.41
CA ASP A 134 28.80 -4.13 -8.90
C ASP A 134 29.75 -3.55 -9.95
N TRP A 135 30.71 -2.76 -9.50
CA TRP A 135 31.88 -2.45 -10.31
C TRP A 135 33.14 -2.81 -9.54
N LEU A 136 33.97 -3.65 -10.17
CA LEU A 136 35.24 -4.09 -9.62
C LEU A 136 36.24 -2.93 -9.68
N CYS A 137 36.87 -2.65 -8.54
CA CYS A 137 37.94 -1.67 -8.43
C CYS A 137 39.22 -2.42 -8.07
N SER A 138 39.85 -3.05 -9.08
CA SER A 138 40.98 -3.97 -8.89
C SER A 138 42.33 -3.28 -8.63
N GLU A 139 42.40 -1.96 -8.79
CA GLU A 139 43.60 -1.18 -8.54
C GLU A 139 43.35 -0.15 -7.43
N GLN A 140 44.32 0.01 -6.51
CA GLN A 140 44.28 1.01 -5.45
C GLN A 140 44.02 2.42 -6.00
N ARG A 141 44.49 2.72 -7.22
CA ARG A 141 44.27 4.01 -7.89
C ARG A 141 42.79 4.29 -8.16
N CYS A 142 41.97 3.28 -8.46
CA CYS A 142 40.52 3.45 -8.66
C CYS A 142 39.81 3.82 -7.34
N MET A 143 40.36 3.40 -6.19
CA MET A 143 39.83 3.76 -4.86
C MET A 143 40.02 5.25 -4.56
N ASP A 144 41.09 5.85 -5.07
CA ASP A 144 41.48 7.25 -4.83
C ASP A 144 40.91 8.22 -5.89
N SER A 145 40.24 7.73 -6.94
CA SER A 145 39.87 8.52 -8.13
C SER A 145 38.45 8.28 -8.66
N ILE A 146 37.51 7.86 -7.80
CA ILE A 146 36.10 7.76 -8.18
C ILE A 146 35.55 9.12 -8.61
N THR A 147 34.98 9.18 -9.81
CA THR A 147 34.40 10.40 -10.36
C THR A 147 32.93 10.53 -9.95
N GLU A 148 32.42 11.77 -9.88
CA GLU A 148 30.99 12.02 -9.65
C GLU A 148 30.12 11.29 -10.68
N ALA A 149 30.54 11.24 -11.95
CA ALA A 149 29.83 10.54 -13.00
C ALA A 149 29.67 9.03 -12.74
N GLN A 150 30.65 8.39 -12.09
CA GLN A 150 30.55 6.97 -11.70
C GLN A 150 29.64 6.76 -10.50
N LEU A 151 29.36 7.79 -9.71
CA LEU A 151 28.43 7.74 -8.59
C LEU A 151 26.98 7.98 -9.01
N GLU A 152 26.74 8.51 -10.22
CA GLU A 152 25.38 8.76 -10.68
C GLU A 152 24.64 7.45 -11.03
N PRO A 153 23.33 7.38 -10.73
CA PRO A 153 22.52 6.20 -10.98
C PRO A 153 22.17 5.99 -12.47
N GLU A 154 22.09 4.74 -12.91
CA GLU A 154 21.61 4.33 -14.24
C GLU A 154 20.15 3.89 -14.21
N TRP A 155 19.22 4.77 -13.79
CA TRP A 155 17.82 4.39 -13.56
C TRP A 155 17.13 3.79 -14.79
N ASN A 156 17.29 4.39 -15.98
CA ASN A 156 16.74 3.83 -17.23
C ASN A 156 17.12 2.36 -17.43
N LYS A 157 18.40 2.02 -17.24
CA LYS A 157 18.92 0.67 -17.45
C LYS A 157 18.37 -0.31 -16.42
N ILE A 158 18.36 0.07 -15.14
CA ILE A 158 17.84 -0.80 -14.07
C ILE A 158 16.36 -1.09 -14.26
N ILE A 159 15.58 -0.09 -14.63
CA ILE A 159 14.14 -0.26 -14.87
C ILE A 159 13.90 -1.08 -16.15
N GLU A 160 14.74 -0.92 -17.17
CA GLU A 160 14.74 -1.80 -18.34
C GLU A 160 15.08 -3.24 -17.97
N ASP A 161 16.10 -3.51 -17.16
CA ASP A 161 16.47 -4.84 -16.69
C ASP A 161 15.30 -5.51 -15.96
N PHE A 162 14.61 -4.79 -15.06
CA PHE A 162 13.37 -5.26 -14.44
C PHE A 162 12.28 -5.57 -15.45
N TYR A 163 12.13 -4.73 -16.48
CA TYR A 163 11.10 -4.91 -17.48
C TYR A 163 11.39 -6.09 -18.42
N MET A 164 12.67 -6.38 -18.69
CA MET A 164 13.10 -7.43 -19.61
C MET A 164 12.76 -8.85 -19.16
N GLU A 165 12.41 -9.05 -17.88
CA GLU A 165 11.80 -10.29 -17.39
C GLU A 165 10.49 -10.65 -18.13
N VAL A 166 9.91 -9.70 -18.90
CA VAL A 166 8.82 -9.99 -19.84
C VAL A 166 9.12 -11.17 -20.77
N ALA A 167 10.39 -11.40 -21.12
CA ALA A 167 10.78 -12.53 -21.97
C ALA A 167 10.51 -13.90 -21.31
N ASP A 168 10.50 -13.96 -19.98
CA ASP A 168 10.23 -15.17 -19.18
C ASP A 168 8.78 -15.22 -18.65
N PHE A 169 7.96 -14.22 -19.01
CA PHE A 169 6.60 -14.06 -18.54
C PHE A 169 5.59 -14.72 -19.50
N ASP A 170 4.79 -15.67 -18.99
CA ASP A 170 3.68 -16.27 -19.73
C ASP A 170 2.43 -15.39 -19.64
N LYS A 171 1.88 -14.99 -20.80
CA LYS A 171 0.71 -14.11 -20.88
C LYS A 171 -0.54 -14.67 -20.17
N SER A 172 -0.62 -15.99 -19.97
CA SER A 172 -1.73 -16.65 -19.27
C SER A 172 -1.79 -16.26 -17.78
N VAL A 173 -0.68 -15.79 -17.21
CA VAL A 173 -0.55 -15.33 -15.82
C VAL A 173 -1.22 -13.96 -15.60
N VAL A 174 -1.52 -13.19 -16.65
CA VAL A 174 -2.10 -11.84 -16.53
C VAL A 174 -3.41 -11.82 -15.73
N GLN A 175 -4.30 -12.79 -15.98
CA GLN A 175 -5.62 -12.84 -15.34
C GLN A 175 -5.58 -13.43 -13.93
N LYS A 176 -4.55 -14.20 -13.61
CA LYS A 176 -4.43 -14.90 -12.34
C LYS A 176 -2.95 -15.06 -12.00
N PHE A 177 -2.41 -14.09 -11.28
CA PHE A 177 -0.99 -14.02 -10.98
C PHE A 177 -0.55 -15.21 -10.14
N HIS A 178 0.50 -15.88 -10.59
CA HIS A 178 1.22 -16.88 -9.85
C HIS A 178 2.67 -16.87 -10.34
N GLN A 179 3.59 -17.20 -9.44
CA GLN A 179 5.01 -17.29 -9.74
C GLN A 179 5.49 -18.65 -9.27
N ASN A 180 6.07 -19.42 -10.19
CA ASN A 180 6.64 -20.72 -9.86
C ASN A 180 7.99 -20.55 -9.15
N PRO A 181 8.37 -21.46 -8.25
CA PRO A 181 9.70 -21.44 -7.63
C PRO A 181 10.81 -21.35 -8.68
N GLY A 182 11.72 -20.39 -8.53
CA GLY A 182 12.83 -20.16 -9.46
C GLY A 182 12.51 -19.32 -10.70
N GLN A 183 11.24 -18.99 -10.94
CA GLN A 183 10.86 -18.07 -12.03
C GLN A 183 11.15 -16.62 -11.64
N VAL A 184 11.75 -15.84 -12.54
CA VAL A 184 12.14 -14.44 -12.30
C VAL A 184 11.27 -13.53 -13.16
N ILE A 185 10.06 -13.24 -12.68
CA ILE A 185 9.09 -12.34 -13.34
C ILE A 185 8.58 -11.24 -12.41
N GLY A 186 8.98 -11.29 -11.14
CA GLY A 186 8.40 -10.48 -10.08
C GLY A 186 8.66 -8.98 -10.24
N HIS A 187 9.81 -8.60 -10.80
CA HIS A 187 10.12 -7.19 -11.01
C HIS A 187 9.28 -6.62 -12.15
N PHE A 188 9.17 -7.36 -13.26
CA PHE A 188 8.32 -6.98 -14.39
C PHE A 188 6.85 -6.87 -13.97
N THR A 189 6.30 -7.90 -13.30
CA THR A 189 4.89 -7.90 -12.92
C THR A 189 4.54 -6.78 -11.94
N GLN A 190 5.48 -6.37 -11.08
CA GLN A 190 5.28 -5.22 -10.21
C GLN A 190 5.25 -3.89 -11.00
N ILE A 191 6.10 -3.71 -12.02
CA ILE A 191 6.07 -2.52 -12.89
C ILE A 191 4.72 -2.40 -13.60
N ILE A 192 4.15 -3.52 -14.04
CA ILE A 192 2.92 -3.56 -14.83
C ILE A 192 1.65 -3.85 -14.00
N TRP A 193 1.75 -3.85 -12.67
CA TRP A 193 0.60 -4.07 -11.80
C TRP A 193 -0.37 -2.88 -11.89
N ALA A 194 -1.58 -3.09 -12.42
CA ALA A 194 -2.50 -2.00 -12.76
C ALA A 194 -2.79 -1.09 -11.57
N GLN A 195 -3.01 -1.68 -10.39
CA GLN A 195 -3.38 -0.92 -9.20
C GLN A 195 -2.20 -0.21 -8.53
N SER A 196 -0.94 -0.55 -8.81
CA SER A 196 0.21 0.15 -8.24
C SER A 196 0.41 1.49 -8.96
N TRP A 197 0.13 2.59 -8.26
CA TRP A 197 0.12 3.94 -8.83
C TRP A 197 0.93 4.95 -8.01
N ARG A 198 1.41 4.57 -6.83
CA ARG A 198 2.42 5.30 -6.05
C ARG A 198 3.76 4.59 -6.20
N ILE A 199 4.81 5.35 -6.43
CA ILE A 199 6.18 4.83 -6.46
C ILE A 199 7.11 5.78 -5.72
N GLY A 200 8.03 5.23 -4.94
CA GLY A 200 9.13 6.00 -4.37
C GLY A 200 10.37 5.13 -4.29
N CYS A 201 11.50 5.67 -4.73
CA CYS A 201 12.74 4.93 -4.84
C CYS A 201 13.86 5.54 -3.99
N GLY A 202 14.83 4.71 -3.64
CA GLY A 202 16.05 5.03 -2.93
C GLY A 202 17.26 4.54 -3.70
N TYR A 203 18.38 5.25 -3.54
CA TYR A 203 19.63 4.94 -4.20
C TYR A 203 20.81 5.16 -3.26
N THR A 204 21.73 4.20 -3.23
CA THR A 204 22.94 4.29 -2.41
C THR A 204 24.09 3.62 -3.14
N VAL A 205 25.25 4.28 -3.12
CA VAL A 205 26.53 3.70 -3.51
C VAL A 205 27.35 3.46 -2.27
N PHE A 206 27.78 2.23 -2.07
CA PHE A 206 28.60 1.85 -0.92
C PHE A 206 29.71 0.89 -1.32
N ARG A 207 30.70 0.77 -0.44
CA ARG A 207 31.84 -0.11 -0.64
C ARG A 207 31.70 -1.40 0.17
N THR A 208 31.95 -2.54 -0.46
CA THR A 208 32.09 -3.85 0.17
C THR A 208 33.43 -4.47 -0.23
N GLY A 209 34.40 -4.49 0.69
CA GLY A 209 35.76 -4.95 0.38
C GLY A 209 36.43 -4.05 -0.67
N MET A 210 36.84 -4.61 -1.81
CA MET A 210 37.41 -3.86 -2.93
C MET A 210 36.36 -3.42 -3.97
N ASN A 211 35.09 -3.78 -3.78
CA ASN A 211 34.04 -3.50 -4.74
C ASN A 211 33.22 -2.31 -4.28
N TYR A 212 32.85 -1.48 -5.24
CA TYR A 212 31.77 -0.56 -5.04
C TYR A 212 30.50 -1.14 -5.63
N ARG A 213 29.39 -0.74 -5.04
CA ARG A 213 28.09 -1.29 -5.31
C ARG A 213 27.06 -0.19 -5.34
N ARG A 214 26.33 -0.14 -6.44
CA ARG A 214 25.14 0.71 -6.59
C ARG A 214 23.91 -0.10 -6.17
N PHE A 215 23.16 0.40 -5.22
CA PHE A 215 21.91 -0.20 -4.75
C PHE A 215 20.72 0.65 -5.12
N TYR A 216 19.77 0.01 -5.79
CA TYR A 216 18.50 0.58 -6.19
C TYR A 216 17.38 -0.11 -5.42
N VAL A 217 16.49 0.66 -4.84
CA VAL A 217 15.27 0.17 -4.19
C VAL A 217 14.12 1.00 -4.70
N CYS A 218 13.06 0.38 -5.22
CA CYS A 218 11.82 1.06 -5.55
C CYS A 218 10.67 0.40 -4.80
N ASN A 219 9.93 1.19 -4.04
CA ASN A 219 8.73 0.77 -3.30
C ASN A 219 7.47 1.18 -4.09
N TYR A 220 6.49 0.28 -4.18
CA TYR A 220 5.28 0.43 -4.98
C TYR A 220 4.01 0.33 -4.13
N GLY A 221 3.08 1.25 -4.36
CA GLY A 221 1.87 1.41 -3.57
C GLY A 221 0.59 1.52 -4.40
N PRO A 222 -0.48 0.78 -4.05
CA PRO A 222 -0.46 -0.44 -3.24
C PRO A 222 0.45 -1.53 -3.82
N THR A 223 0.78 -2.54 -3.01
CA THR A 223 1.59 -3.69 -3.43
C THR A 223 1.00 -4.39 -4.66
N GLY A 224 1.88 -4.83 -5.54
CA GLY A 224 1.52 -5.77 -6.60
C GLY A 224 1.79 -7.21 -6.19
N ASN A 225 1.84 -8.09 -7.20
CA ASN A 225 2.23 -9.49 -7.10
C ASN A 225 1.43 -10.28 -6.06
N ILE A 226 0.14 -9.94 -5.91
CA ILE A 226 -0.77 -10.67 -5.03
C ILE A 226 -1.18 -11.95 -5.76
N ARG A 227 -0.92 -13.10 -5.13
CA ARG A 227 -1.27 -14.41 -5.69
C ARG A 227 -2.77 -14.47 -5.99
N ASP A 228 -3.09 -15.08 -7.12
CA ASP A 228 -4.44 -15.30 -7.65
C ASP A 228 -5.20 -14.03 -8.10
N GLU A 229 -4.64 -12.84 -7.90
CA GLU A 229 -5.21 -11.59 -8.42
C GLU A 229 -4.75 -11.32 -9.87
N PRO A 230 -5.57 -10.63 -10.69
CA PRO A 230 -5.12 -10.19 -12.01
C PRO A 230 -4.06 -9.09 -11.88
N ILE A 231 -3.00 -9.19 -12.69
CA ILE A 231 -1.98 -8.13 -12.79
C ILE A 231 -2.61 -6.84 -13.31
N TYR A 232 -3.46 -6.98 -14.32
CA TYR A 232 -4.33 -5.94 -14.85
C TYR A 232 -5.56 -6.57 -15.51
N LYS A 233 -6.65 -5.80 -15.63
CA LYS A 233 -7.86 -6.27 -16.31
C LYS A 233 -7.67 -6.15 -17.81
N ALA A 234 -7.87 -7.25 -18.53
CA ALA A 234 -7.79 -7.22 -19.99
C ALA A 234 -8.98 -6.46 -20.57
N GLY A 235 -8.73 -5.60 -21.55
CA GLY A 235 -9.80 -4.86 -22.21
C GLY A 235 -9.32 -3.64 -22.96
N ASN A 236 -10.27 -2.89 -23.53
CA ASN A 236 -9.93 -1.65 -24.23
C ASN A 236 -9.29 -0.64 -23.26
N PRO A 237 -8.20 0.05 -23.65
CA PRO A 237 -7.58 1.07 -22.80
C PRO A 237 -8.60 2.09 -22.34
N CYS A 238 -8.46 2.55 -21.09
CA CYS A 238 -9.38 3.47 -20.42
C CYS A 238 -10.77 2.92 -20.06
N ALA A 239 -11.15 1.70 -20.43
CA ALA A 239 -12.51 1.22 -20.29
C ALA A 239 -12.93 0.93 -18.83
N ASP A 240 -11.96 0.73 -17.93
CA ASP A 240 -12.23 0.42 -16.51
C ASP A 240 -11.31 1.23 -15.59
N CYS A 241 -11.13 2.51 -15.92
CA CYS A 241 -10.40 3.44 -15.05
C CYS A 241 -11.23 3.77 -13.80
N PRO A 242 -10.60 3.82 -12.60
CA PRO A 242 -11.32 4.14 -11.38
C PRO A 242 -11.87 5.57 -11.39
N ILE A 243 -12.93 5.79 -10.63
CA ILE A 243 -13.40 7.12 -10.26
C ILE A 243 -12.25 7.88 -9.56
N ASN A 244 -12.27 9.20 -9.65
CA ASN A 244 -11.17 10.14 -9.32
C ASN A 244 -9.98 10.10 -10.28
N SER A 245 -10.03 9.29 -11.34
CA SER A 245 -9.07 9.33 -12.45
C SER A 245 -9.69 9.88 -13.74
N CYS A 246 -8.85 10.07 -14.75
CA CYS A 246 -9.22 10.38 -16.12
C CYS A 246 -8.32 9.57 -17.08
N CYS A 247 -8.75 9.39 -18.33
CA CYS A 247 -7.97 8.72 -19.37
C CYS A 247 -8.35 9.22 -20.76
N GLY A 248 -7.34 9.43 -21.61
CA GLY A 248 -7.54 9.95 -22.97
C GLY A 248 -8.26 11.30 -22.98
N LYS A 249 -9.33 11.40 -23.76
CA LYS A 249 -10.10 12.65 -23.94
C LYS A 249 -10.72 13.19 -22.65
N SER A 250 -11.00 12.33 -21.66
CA SER A 250 -11.59 12.78 -20.39
C SER A 250 -10.63 13.59 -19.51
N CYS A 251 -9.33 13.58 -19.81
CA CYS A 251 -8.33 14.34 -19.05
C CYS A 251 -8.24 15.83 -19.40
N LYS A 252 -9.02 16.34 -20.37
CA LYS A 252 -9.01 17.74 -20.87
C LYS A 252 -7.65 18.27 -21.37
N LEU A 253 -6.57 17.53 -21.19
CA LEU A 253 -5.19 17.84 -21.54
C LEU A 253 -4.63 16.74 -22.45
N LYS A 254 -3.60 17.07 -23.26
CA LYS A 254 -2.85 16.07 -24.03
C LYS A 254 -2.18 15.10 -23.04
N MET A 255 -2.53 13.82 -23.16
CA MET A 255 -1.96 12.77 -22.33
C MET A 255 -0.55 12.43 -22.81
N GLU A 256 0.42 12.53 -21.90
CA GLU A 256 1.80 12.10 -22.12
C GLU A 256 1.88 10.57 -22.24
N TYR A 257 1.04 9.86 -21.48
CA TYR A 257 0.98 8.40 -21.42
C TYR A 257 -0.42 7.89 -21.83
N PRO A 258 -0.68 7.69 -23.13
CA PRO A 258 -1.98 7.22 -23.61
C PRO A 258 -2.34 5.83 -23.05
N GLY A 259 -3.63 5.61 -22.78
CA GLY A 259 -4.13 4.35 -22.23
C GLY A 259 -4.01 4.20 -20.71
N LEU A 260 -3.38 5.15 -20.01
CA LEU A 260 -3.26 5.13 -18.55
C LEU A 260 -4.35 5.95 -17.86
N CYS A 261 -4.84 5.42 -16.74
CA CYS A 261 -5.75 6.08 -15.81
C CYS A 261 -4.95 7.04 -14.90
N LYS A 262 -5.03 8.34 -15.18
CA LYS A 262 -4.34 9.38 -14.42
C LYS A 262 -5.23 9.91 -13.32
N MET A 263 -4.76 9.88 -12.07
CA MET A 263 -5.47 10.52 -10.95
C MET A 263 -5.65 12.01 -11.20
N LYS A 264 -6.88 12.51 -11.03
CA LYS A 264 -7.20 13.95 -11.13
C LYS A 264 -6.56 14.72 -9.99
N ASN A 265 -6.56 14.13 -8.79
CA ASN A 265 -5.84 14.62 -7.63
C ASN A 265 -5.01 13.45 -7.06
N PRO A 266 -3.67 13.55 -7.02
CA PRO A 266 -2.85 12.48 -6.46
C PRO A 266 -3.16 12.25 -4.98
N ASN A 267 -3.68 13.21 -4.22
CA ASN A 267 -3.96 13.02 -2.78
C ASN A 267 -5.35 12.43 -2.47
N THR A 268 -6.04 11.90 -3.48
CA THR A 268 -7.32 11.21 -3.31
C THR A 268 -7.20 9.74 -3.65
N ALA A 269 -8.00 8.88 -3.02
CA ALA A 269 -8.03 7.46 -3.34
C ALA A 269 -8.68 7.20 -4.71
N PRO A 270 -8.16 6.25 -5.51
CA PRO A 270 -8.91 5.69 -6.62
C PRO A 270 -10.12 4.94 -6.08
N ILE A 271 -11.29 5.18 -6.66
CA ILE A 271 -12.51 4.44 -6.32
C ILE A 271 -12.81 3.51 -7.49
N TYR A 272 -12.62 2.21 -7.26
CA TYR A 272 -12.93 1.19 -8.27
C TYR A 272 -14.43 0.90 -8.22
N PRO A 273 -15.19 1.13 -9.32
CA PRO A 273 -16.60 0.77 -9.35
C PRO A 273 -16.77 -0.71 -9.03
N ARG A 274 -17.65 -1.00 -8.07
CA ARG A 274 -18.00 -2.36 -7.69
C ARG A 274 -19.39 -2.70 -8.20
N ASP A 275 -19.57 -3.95 -8.56
CA ASP A 275 -20.91 -4.47 -8.80
C ASP A 275 -21.62 -4.66 -7.46
N LEU A 276 -22.40 -3.65 -7.06
CA LEU A 276 -23.22 -3.70 -5.84
C LEU A 276 -24.53 -4.48 -6.06
N THR A 277 -24.78 -5.00 -7.27
CA THR A 277 -26.04 -5.62 -7.62
C THR A 277 -26.23 -6.93 -6.86
N GLY A 278 -27.33 -7.08 -6.14
CA GLY A 278 -27.63 -8.29 -5.36
C GLY A 278 -26.90 -8.37 -4.01
N LEU A 279 -26.29 -7.28 -3.55
CA LEU A 279 -26.00 -7.13 -2.13
C LEU A 279 -27.33 -7.02 -1.36
N ILE A 280 -27.43 -7.76 -0.27
CA ILE A 280 -28.57 -7.73 0.67
C ILE A 280 -28.23 -6.92 1.94
N PHE A 281 -26.99 -6.43 2.02
CA PHE A 281 -26.50 -5.48 3.02
C PHE A 281 -25.21 -4.84 2.49
N ASN A 282 -25.06 -3.52 2.57
CA ASN A 282 -23.84 -2.81 2.17
C ASN A 282 -23.47 -1.67 3.11
N CYS A 283 -22.44 -1.87 3.93
CA CYS A 283 -21.81 -0.82 4.71
C CYS A 283 -20.31 -0.77 4.41
N ASP A 284 -19.91 0.04 3.43
CA ASP A 284 -18.58 0.02 2.83
C ASP A 284 -17.72 1.28 3.12
N GLY A 285 -17.92 1.88 4.29
CA GLY A 285 -17.15 3.04 4.74
C GLY A 285 -17.49 4.35 4.02
N ASP A 286 -18.27 4.29 2.93
CA ASP A 286 -18.87 5.46 2.31
C ASP A 286 -20.08 5.92 3.12
N ARG A 287 -20.09 7.20 3.51
CA ARG A 287 -21.03 7.75 4.53
C ARG A 287 -22.49 7.72 4.08
N ASP A 288 -22.72 7.57 2.79
CA ASP A 288 -24.06 7.69 2.19
C ASP A 288 -24.78 6.33 2.05
N THR A 289 -24.21 5.25 2.61
CA THR A 289 -24.89 3.94 2.63
C THR A 289 -25.82 3.83 3.85
N SER A 290 -27.13 3.70 3.61
CA SER A 290 -28.15 3.60 4.67
C SER A 290 -27.92 2.45 5.64
N ASP A 291 -27.35 1.34 5.15
CA ASP A 291 -27.11 0.15 5.96
C ASP A 291 -26.03 0.34 7.03
N CYS A 292 -25.15 1.36 6.89
CA CYS A 292 -24.19 1.72 7.92
C CYS A 292 -24.82 2.40 9.15
N GLU A 293 -26.09 2.79 9.11
CA GLU A 293 -26.75 3.38 10.28
C GLU A 293 -26.76 2.42 11.46
N ALA A 294 -26.16 2.83 12.57
CA ALA A 294 -26.01 2.00 13.75
C ALA A 294 -26.26 2.77 15.06
N LYS A 295 -26.45 2.02 16.14
CA LYS A 295 -26.42 2.49 17.53
C LYS A 295 -25.20 1.88 18.23
N VAL A 296 -24.49 2.68 19.00
CA VAL A 296 -23.33 2.22 19.78
C VAL A 296 -23.73 2.06 21.25
N SER A 297 -23.34 0.95 21.85
CA SER A 297 -23.37 0.72 23.30
C SER A 297 -21.94 0.56 23.82
N GLY A 298 -21.67 1.03 25.03
CA GLY A 298 -20.32 1.09 25.58
C GLY A 298 -19.58 2.36 25.15
N VAL A 299 -18.28 2.26 24.88
CA VAL A 299 -17.46 3.39 24.44
C VAL A 299 -17.84 3.80 23.02
N ASP A 300 -18.27 5.05 22.85
CA ASP A 300 -18.63 5.64 21.55
C ASP A 300 -17.61 6.70 21.12
N ARG A 301 -16.44 6.22 20.65
CA ARG A 301 -15.35 7.06 20.15
C ARG A 301 -14.96 6.71 18.71
N TRP A 302 -15.92 6.21 17.94
CA TRP A 302 -15.71 5.85 16.54
C TRP A 302 -15.37 7.08 15.71
N LYS A 303 -14.37 6.95 14.84
CA LYS A 303 -13.92 7.97 13.91
C LYS A 303 -13.98 7.43 12.50
N PHE A 304 -14.62 8.17 11.60
CA PHE A 304 -14.55 7.92 10.17
C PHE A 304 -13.31 8.59 9.61
N LYS A 305 -12.45 7.79 8.98
CA LYS A 305 -11.19 8.24 8.38
C LYS A 305 -11.17 7.90 6.89
N SER A 306 -10.35 8.61 6.14
CA SER A 306 -10.07 8.35 4.74
C SER A 306 -8.57 8.44 4.50
N ASN A 307 -8.06 7.58 3.62
CA ASN A 307 -6.68 7.56 3.20
C ASN A 307 -6.60 7.08 1.74
N LEU A 308 -5.40 6.85 1.18
CA LEU A 308 -5.26 6.45 -0.23
C LEU A 308 -5.80 5.04 -0.56
N ASN A 309 -6.26 4.30 0.45
CA ASN A 309 -6.87 2.97 0.33
C ASN A 309 -8.39 2.98 0.58
N GLY A 310 -8.98 4.16 0.75
CA GLY A 310 -10.43 4.36 0.87
C GLY A 310 -10.87 4.83 2.26
N ASN A 311 -12.17 4.74 2.50
CA ASN A 311 -12.81 5.15 3.75
C ASN A 311 -12.91 3.97 4.72
N TYR A 312 -12.89 4.26 6.02
CA TYR A 312 -13.05 3.24 7.06
C TYR A 312 -13.48 3.85 8.39
N ALA A 313 -14.12 3.04 9.23
CA ALA A 313 -14.42 3.37 10.62
C ALA A 313 -13.29 2.87 11.54
N SER A 314 -12.93 3.65 12.56
CA SER A 314 -11.80 3.39 13.45
C SER A 314 -12.18 3.65 14.90
N ILE A 315 -11.80 2.75 15.80
CA ILE A 315 -11.90 2.95 17.25
C ILE A 315 -10.62 2.48 17.93
N VAL A 316 -10.25 3.16 19.02
CA VAL A 316 -9.21 2.73 19.95
C VAL A 316 -9.85 2.57 21.32
N LEU A 317 -9.60 1.43 21.95
CA LEU A 317 -10.10 1.09 23.27
C LEU A 317 -8.93 0.85 24.23
N ASN A 318 -9.07 1.32 25.47
CA ASN A 318 -8.17 1.04 26.58
C ASN A 318 -8.54 -0.30 27.24
N GLY A 319 -7.66 -0.82 28.10
CA GLY A 319 -7.93 -2.04 28.88
C GLY A 319 -9.24 -1.96 29.68
N GLY A 320 -10.09 -2.97 29.53
CA GLY A 320 -11.42 -3.07 30.17
C GLY A 320 -12.55 -2.35 29.43
N GLU A 321 -12.25 -1.61 28.36
CA GLU A 321 -13.28 -0.97 27.54
C GLU A 321 -13.84 -1.92 26.47
N TRP A 322 -15.08 -1.64 26.06
CA TRP A 322 -15.76 -2.33 24.96
C TRP A 322 -16.66 -1.36 24.20
N SER A 323 -16.98 -1.71 22.95
CA SER A 323 -17.91 -0.99 22.09
C SER A 323 -18.69 -1.99 21.24
N THR A 324 -20.02 -1.93 21.28
CA THR A 324 -20.90 -2.74 20.45
C THR A 324 -21.64 -1.85 19.47
N VAL A 325 -21.43 -2.08 18.18
CA VAL A 325 -22.13 -1.45 17.06
C VAL A 325 -23.32 -2.34 16.68
N THR A 326 -24.54 -1.84 16.90
CA THR A 326 -25.79 -2.50 16.51
C THR A 326 -26.35 -1.83 15.26
N PHE A 327 -26.32 -2.52 14.13
CA PHE A 327 -26.82 -1.98 12.86
C PHE A 327 -28.35 -1.90 12.88
N LYS A 328 -28.91 -0.77 12.44
CA LYS A 328 -30.36 -0.55 12.41
C LYS A 328 -31.01 -1.38 11.31
N HIS A 329 -30.37 -1.43 10.15
CA HIS A 329 -30.80 -2.23 9.01
C HIS A 329 -30.45 -3.70 9.23
N ARG A 330 -31.35 -4.59 8.79
CA ARG A 330 -31.23 -6.03 8.96
C ARG A 330 -30.74 -6.68 7.67
N ILE A 331 -29.92 -7.71 7.82
CA ILE A 331 -29.55 -8.57 6.69
C ILE A 331 -30.78 -9.42 6.33
N SER A 332 -31.20 -9.35 5.07
CA SER A 332 -32.46 -9.96 4.61
C SER A 332 -32.21 -10.91 3.43
N PRO A 333 -31.72 -12.15 3.70
CA PRO A 333 -31.41 -13.11 2.65
C PRO A 333 -32.68 -13.63 1.97
N SER A 334 -32.62 -13.80 0.64
CA SER A 334 -33.72 -14.38 -0.14
C SER A 334 -33.59 -15.90 -0.29
N LYS A 335 -32.41 -16.44 0.01
CA LYS A 335 -32.05 -17.86 -0.04
C LYS A 335 -31.70 -18.40 1.35
N ASP A 336 -31.61 -19.73 1.46
CA ASP A 336 -31.20 -20.40 2.70
C ASP A 336 -29.70 -20.30 2.96
N ASN A 337 -28.93 -19.75 2.04
CA ASN A 337 -27.50 -19.52 2.18
C ASN A 337 -27.11 -18.13 1.70
N PHE A 338 -26.29 -17.46 2.49
CA PHE A 338 -25.77 -16.13 2.17
C PHE A 338 -24.37 -15.97 2.74
N CYS A 339 -23.60 -15.11 2.12
CA CYS A 339 -22.28 -14.73 2.57
C CYS A 339 -22.34 -13.41 3.33
N VAL A 340 -21.58 -13.29 4.42
CA VAL A 340 -21.20 -12.02 5.02
C VAL A 340 -19.69 -11.87 4.92
N ARG A 341 -19.22 -10.77 4.33
CA ARG A 341 -17.80 -10.41 4.22
C ARG A 341 -17.53 -9.17 5.05
N ILE A 342 -16.53 -9.25 5.92
CA ILE A 342 -16.09 -8.16 6.79
C ILE A 342 -14.61 -7.92 6.50
N ILE A 343 -14.23 -6.71 6.07
CA ILE A 343 -12.83 -6.33 5.89
C ILE A 343 -12.43 -5.42 7.03
N PHE A 344 -11.46 -5.87 7.84
CA PHE A 344 -11.00 -5.12 9.00
C PHE A 344 -9.51 -5.32 9.23
N ARG A 345 -8.93 -4.48 10.11
CA ARG A 345 -7.64 -4.73 10.76
C ARG A 345 -7.77 -4.44 12.25
N LYS A 346 -7.08 -5.23 13.07
CA LYS A 346 -7.21 -5.22 14.53
C LYS A 346 -5.87 -5.56 15.17
N GLY A 347 -5.58 -4.92 16.29
CA GLY A 347 -4.44 -5.27 17.12
C GLY A 347 -3.99 -4.13 18.03
N PRO A 348 -2.78 -4.23 18.60
CA PRO A 348 -2.26 -3.22 19.50
C PRO A 348 -1.98 -1.91 18.78
N LEU A 349 -2.06 -0.80 19.50
CA LEU A 349 -1.73 0.53 18.95
C LEU A 349 -0.22 0.68 18.67
N LYS A 350 0.62 -0.15 19.30
CA LYS A 350 2.06 -0.21 19.09
C LYS A 350 2.49 -1.64 18.75
N ALA A 351 3.27 -1.82 17.69
CA ALA A 351 3.78 -3.12 17.30
C ALA A 351 4.63 -3.75 18.43
N GLY A 352 4.58 -5.08 18.54
CA GLY A 352 5.30 -5.84 19.57
C GLY A 352 4.60 -5.95 20.92
N GLN A 353 3.52 -5.19 21.15
CA GLN A 353 2.61 -5.45 22.28
C GLN A 353 1.71 -6.67 21.97
N PRO A 354 1.21 -7.39 22.99
CA PRO A 354 0.26 -8.47 22.77
C PRO A 354 -1.09 -7.93 22.27
N ASP A 355 -1.72 -8.67 21.35
CA ASP A 355 -3.13 -8.46 21.04
C ASP A 355 -3.97 -9.09 22.14
N GLN A 356 -4.65 -8.25 22.90
CA GLN A 356 -5.57 -8.63 23.97
C GLN A 356 -6.98 -8.09 23.69
N SER A 357 -7.31 -8.01 22.41
CA SER A 357 -8.60 -7.54 21.93
C SER A 357 -9.41 -8.66 21.30
N HIS A 358 -10.72 -8.57 21.45
CA HIS A 358 -11.69 -9.54 20.94
C HIS A 358 -12.65 -8.82 20.00
N LEU A 359 -12.88 -9.37 18.81
CA LEU A 359 -13.88 -8.88 17.88
C LEU A 359 -14.91 -9.98 17.64
N LYS A 360 -16.17 -9.71 17.95
CA LYS A 360 -17.27 -10.67 17.83
C LYS A 360 -18.34 -10.15 16.90
N ALA A 361 -18.84 -11.02 16.02
CA ALA A 361 -19.97 -10.76 15.16
C ALA A 361 -21.17 -11.60 15.62
N ASP A 362 -22.28 -10.93 15.95
CA ASP A 362 -23.49 -11.55 16.46
C ASP A 362 -24.60 -11.45 15.41
N PHE A 363 -25.14 -12.60 15.01
CA PHE A 363 -26.23 -12.71 14.07
C PHE A 363 -27.46 -13.25 14.79
N SER A 364 -28.53 -12.46 14.87
CA SER A 364 -29.79 -12.86 15.50
C SER A 364 -30.92 -12.95 14.45
N PRO A 365 -31.02 -14.08 13.73
CA PRO A 365 -32.12 -14.36 12.81
C PRO A 365 -33.47 -14.52 13.52
N THR A 366 -34.53 -14.02 12.89
CA THR A 366 -35.89 -14.14 13.40
C THR A 366 -36.37 -15.59 13.29
N GLY A 367 -36.75 -16.21 14.42
CA GLY A 367 -37.23 -17.60 14.46
C GLY A 367 -36.14 -18.67 14.55
N TYR A 368 -34.87 -18.28 14.70
CA TYR A 368 -33.72 -19.17 14.83
C TYR A 368 -32.89 -18.81 16.07
N LEU A 369 -32.02 -19.72 16.50
CA LEU A 369 -31.05 -19.42 17.56
C LEU A 369 -30.01 -18.42 17.05
N PRO A 370 -29.57 -17.46 17.89
CA PRO A 370 -28.47 -16.57 17.56
C PRO A 370 -27.17 -17.33 17.26
N VAL A 371 -26.40 -16.81 16.31
CA VAL A 371 -25.07 -17.31 15.93
C VAL A 371 -24.02 -16.27 16.28
N TYR A 372 -22.95 -16.72 16.93
CA TYR A 372 -21.85 -15.88 17.39
C TYR A 372 -20.57 -16.31 16.70
N MET A 373 -19.88 -15.37 16.07
CA MET A 373 -18.62 -15.62 15.39
C MET A 373 -17.50 -14.81 16.04
N ASP A 374 -16.43 -15.49 16.39
CA ASP A 374 -15.21 -14.85 16.87
C ASP A 374 -14.30 -14.51 15.68
N LEU A 375 -14.02 -13.22 15.52
CA LEU A 375 -13.18 -12.63 14.48
C LEU A 375 -11.81 -12.24 15.05
N SER A 376 -11.35 -12.90 16.12
CA SER A 376 -10.10 -12.58 16.83
C SER A 376 -8.83 -13.01 16.09
N MET A 377 -8.59 -12.40 14.93
CA MET A 377 -7.32 -12.42 14.23
C MET A 377 -6.64 -11.06 14.37
N THR A 378 -5.36 -11.07 14.73
CA THR A 378 -4.50 -9.88 14.73
C THR A 378 -3.96 -9.65 13.33
N SER A 379 -4.06 -8.43 12.81
CA SER A 379 -3.43 -8.07 11.54
C SER A 379 -3.12 -6.57 11.47
N PRO A 380 -1.89 -6.16 11.12
CA PRO A 380 -1.56 -4.76 10.87
C PRO A 380 -2.12 -4.23 9.53
N VAL A 381 -2.50 -5.15 8.64
CA VAL A 381 -3.08 -4.89 7.31
C VAL A 381 -4.55 -5.30 7.26
N TYR A 382 -5.32 -4.73 6.34
CA TYR A 382 -6.71 -5.10 6.15
C TYR A 382 -6.82 -6.52 5.61
N VAL A 383 -7.66 -7.33 6.26
CA VAL A 383 -7.88 -8.74 5.94
C VAL A 383 -9.38 -8.98 5.78
N PRO A 384 -9.80 -9.74 4.75
CA PRO A 384 -11.18 -10.15 4.61
C PRO A 384 -11.47 -11.34 5.55
N PHE A 385 -12.65 -11.31 6.16
CA PHE A 385 -13.22 -12.43 6.88
C PHE A 385 -14.57 -12.78 6.24
N ASN A 386 -14.67 -14.00 5.71
CA ASN A 386 -15.81 -14.47 4.93
C ASN A 386 -16.60 -15.51 5.73
N LEU A 387 -17.91 -15.31 5.85
CA LEU A 387 -18.83 -16.15 6.61
C LEU A 387 -19.94 -16.70 5.73
N ASP A 388 -19.96 -18.02 5.53
CA ASP A 388 -21.10 -18.71 4.93
C ASP A 388 -22.15 -19.01 6.02
N LEU A 389 -23.30 -18.34 5.95
CA LEU A 389 -24.41 -18.49 6.90
C LEU A 389 -25.59 -19.23 6.24
N LYS A 390 -26.38 -19.95 7.03
CA LYS A 390 -27.40 -20.89 6.51
C LYS A 390 -28.78 -20.75 7.15
N TRP A 391 -29.53 -19.73 6.75
CA TRP A 391 -30.95 -19.55 7.05
C TRP A 391 -31.57 -18.50 6.12
N LYS A 392 -32.89 -18.49 6.03
CA LYS A 392 -33.68 -17.50 5.29
C LYS A 392 -34.58 -16.72 6.23
N ALA A 393 -34.00 -15.74 6.93
CA ALA A 393 -34.70 -14.90 7.88
C ALA A 393 -34.03 -13.53 8.03
N GLU A 394 -34.84 -12.51 8.28
CA GLU A 394 -34.32 -11.21 8.68
C GLU A 394 -33.45 -11.35 9.93
N THR A 395 -32.22 -10.85 9.81
CA THR A 395 -31.16 -11.06 10.78
C THR A 395 -30.68 -9.73 11.33
N LYS A 396 -30.80 -9.54 12.64
CA LYS A 396 -30.09 -8.44 13.32
C LYS A 396 -28.60 -8.77 13.36
N PHE A 397 -27.77 -7.75 13.16
CA PHE A 397 -26.33 -7.89 13.12
C PHE A 397 -25.67 -6.90 14.07
N ASN A 398 -24.76 -7.40 14.91
CA ASN A 398 -23.97 -6.59 15.82
C ASN A 398 -22.48 -6.92 15.66
N LEU A 399 -21.62 -5.93 15.87
CA LEU A 399 -20.18 -6.11 16.04
C LEU A 399 -19.76 -5.58 17.40
N THR A 400 -19.11 -6.44 18.19
CA THR A 400 -18.58 -6.08 19.51
C THR A 400 -17.06 -6.15 19.49
N PHE A 401 -16.41 -5.02 19.78
CA PHE A 401 -14.97 -4.92 20.01
C PHE A 401 -14.71 -4.69 21.49
N SER A 402 -13.87 -5.50 22.12
CA SER A 402 -13.56 -5.39 23.55
C SER A 402 -12.09 -5.64 23.82
N VAL A 403 -11.57 -5.02 24.88
CA VAL A 403 -10.17 -5.16 25.30
C VAL A 403 -10.10 -5.69 26.72
N GLU A 404 -9.24 -6.67 26.96
CA GLU A 404 -9.05 -7.26 28.29
C GLU A 404 -8.66 -6.21 29.35
N ASN A 405 -9.04 -6.47 30.60
CA ASN A 405 -8.66 -5.60 31.72
C ASN A 405 -7.14 -5.47 31.81
N ASN A 406 -6.65 -4.26 32.06
CA ASN A 406 -5.23 -3.91 32.18
C ASN A 406 -4.38 -4.09 30.91
N ALA A 407 -4.98 -4.39 29.75
CA ALA A 407 -4.24 -4.43 28.49
C ALA A 407 -3.85 -3.02 28.00
N SER A 408 -2.79 -2.96 27.18
CA SER A 408 -2.43 -1.74 26.44
C SER A 408 -3.51 -1.39 25.41
N PRO A 409 -3.64 -0.11 25.00
CA PRO A 409 -4.66 0.29 24.03
C PRO A 409 -4.62 -0.52 22.73
N GLN A 410 -5.79 -0.95 22.28
CA GLN A 410 -5.99 -1.75 21.07
C GLN A 410 -6.87 -0.98 20.09
N MET A 411 -6.67 -1.24 18.81
CA MET A 411 -7.39 -0.60 17.71
C MET A 411 -8.21 -1.62 16.92
N LEU A 412 -9.37 -1.17 16.46
CA LEU A 412 -10.10 -1.80 15.38
C LEU A 412 -10.36 -0.78 14.28
N GLU A 413 -10.11 -1.18 13.04
CA GLU A 413 -10.53 -0.44 11.85
C GLU A 413 -11.32 -1.34 10.91
N ILE A 414 -12.52 -0.91 10.55
CA ILE A 414 -13.44 -1.65 9.67
C ILE A 414 -13.55 -0.87 8.36
N LYS A 415 -13.17 -1.53 7.26
CA LYS A 415 -13.22 -0.96 5.91
C LYS A 415 -14.55 -1.27 5.23
N GLU A 416 -15.07 -2.48 5.43
CA GLU A 416 -16.25 -2.94 4.70
C GLU A 416 -17.00 -4.03 5.47
N ILE A 417 -18.32 -3.99 5.35
CA ILE A 417 -19.24 -5.06 5.74
C ILE A 417 -20.28 -5.20 4.63
N ILE A 418 -20.26 -6.31 3.91
CA ILE A 418 -21.26 -6.61 2.87
C ILE A 418 -21.88 -7.98 3.09
N ALA A 419 -23.11 -8.16 2.61
CA ALA A 419 -23.75 -9.46 2.53
C ALA A 419 -24.44 -9.66 1.18
N TYR A 420 -24.51 -10.91 0.72
CA TYR A 420 -25.18 -11.30 -0.54
C TYR A 420 -25.62 -12.77 -0.50
N ASP A 421 -26.66 -13.10 -1.25
CA ASP A 421 -27.16 -14.48 -1.36
C ASP A 421 -26.14 -15.41 -2.06
N GLY A 422 -25.98 -16.64 -1.55
CA GLY A 422 -25.05 -17.64 -2.07
C GLY A 422 -23.85 -17.88 -1.14
N LYS A 423 -22.83 -18.58 -1.67
CA LYS A 423 -21.59 -18.85 -0.93
C LYS A 423 -20.59 -17.71 -1.09
N CYS A 424 -19.69 -17.51 -0.14
CA CYS A 424 -18.64 -16.51 -0.26
C CYS A 424 -17.70 -16.72 -1.46
N SER A 425 -17.55 -17.97 -1.92
CA SER A 425 -16.78 -18.27 -3.14
C SER A 425 -17.51 -17.94 -4.45
N SER A 426 -18.80 -17.57 -4.40
CA SER A 426 -19.60 -17.32 -5.60
C SER A 426 -19.37 -15.94 -6.23
N ARG A 427 -18.70 -15.03 -5.52
CA ARG A 427 -18.39 -13.68 -6.01
C ARG A 427 -16.99 -13.25 -5.58
N THR A 428 -16.28 -12.61 -6.49
CA THR A 428 -15.07 -11.84 -6.20
C THR A 428 -15.40 -10.36 -6.36
N PHE A 429 -15.21 -9.58 -5.30
CA PHE A 429 -15.43 -8.12 -5.26
C PHE A 429 -14.12 -7.38 -5.14
#